data_AF-A0A7N4PXE8-F1
#
_entry.id   AF-A0A7N4PXE8-F1
#
_cell.length_a   1.000
_cell.length_b   1.000
_cell.length_c   1.000
_cell.angle_alpha   90.00
_cell.angle_beta   90.00
_cell.angle_gamma   90.00
#
_symmetry.space_group_name_H-M   'P 1'
#
loop_
_entity.id
_entity.type
_entity.pdbx_description
1 polymer ?
#
loop_
_entity_poly.entity_id
_entity_poly.type
_entity_poly.pdbx_seq_one_letter_code
_entity_poly.pdbx_strand_id
1 'polypeptide(L)'
;ESPTPPPPPTCPLSRARGPSVARSSLTRASSRLPGHLPACRPSERRGSRGDAGPAGRAAAARDAAPGLGAEQGALRICDGGERRAVGQKGASGQPYLWARLDRKPNKQAEKRFKRFLYSKENSKEFIWNVEEDFKSIPEYWIPAKDIEQLNGNPVPDENGHIPGWVPVEKNNKQYCWHSSVVSYEFELALVLNRHADDPGLLEISAVPLSDLLEQTLELIGTNINGNPYGLGSKKHPIHFLVPHGAFQIKNQPTLKHEDLLSWFEGCREGKIEGIVWHCNDGCLIKVHRHHLGLRWPIPETYMNSRPVVINMNMNKFDCAFDSKSLFNHFSKLDNQKFGRLKDIKLDVGI
;
A
#
# COMPACT_ATOMS: atom_id res chain seq x y z
N GLU A 1 44.05 12.35 -57.42
CA GLU A 1 42.95 13.33 -57.47
C GLU A 1 41.93 12.96 -56.41
N SER A 2 41.64 13.90 -55.51
CA SER A 2 40.80 13.72 -54.32
C SER A 2 39.48 14.48 -54.53
N PRO A 3 38.31 13.93 -54.18
CA PRO A 3 37.05 14.68 -54.25
C PRO A 3 36.76 15.44 -52.93
N THR A 4 36.28 16.66 -53.10
CA THR A 4 35.89 17.67 -52.10
C THR A 4 34.60 17.32 -51.32
N PRO A 5 34.41 17.87 -50.10
CA PRO A 5 33.29 17.52 -49.22
C PRO A 5 32.00 18.35 -49.48
N PRO A 6 30.83 17.86 -49.03
CA PRO A 6 29.54 18.56 -49.18
C PRO A 6 29.28 19.63 -48.10
N PRO A 7 28.38 20.61 -48.37
CA PRO A 7 28.06 21.73 -47.47
C PRO A 7 26.99 21.41 -46.40
N PRO A 8 26.88 22.22 -45.33
CA PRO A 8 25.95 21.99 -44.22
C PRO A 8 24.53 22.56 -44.48
N PRO A 9 23.46 21.97 -43.91
CA PRO A 9 22.12 22.54 -44.00
C PRO A 9 21.82 23.56 -42.89
N THR A 10 21.05 24.57 -43.29
CA THR A 10 20.68 25.81 -42.59
C THR A 10 19.38 25.69 -41.79
N CYS A 11 19.29 26.39 -40.66
CA CYS A 11 18.03 26.74 -39.99
C CYS A 11 17.31 27.89 -40.71
N PRO A 12 15.98 27.98 -40.59
CA PRO A 12 15.40 29.29 -40.30
C PRO A 12 14.29 29.32 -39.23
N LEU A 13 14.24 30.51 -38.64
CA LEU A 13 13.41 31.09 -37.59
C LEU A 13 11.89 31.20 -37.87
N SER A 14 11.12 31.02 -36.78
CA SER A 14 9.93 31.77 -36.30
C SER A 14 8.97 32.49 -37.26
N ARG A 15 7.65 32.28 -37.07
CA ARG A 15 6.69 33.35 -36.70
C ARG A 15 5.29 32.82 -36.35
N ALA A 16 4.71 33.41 -35.31
CA ALA A 16 3.35 33.18 -34.81
C ALA A 16 2.27 33.95 -35.61
N ARG A 17 1.03 33.43 -35.61
CA ARG A 17 -0.26 34.13 -35.68
C ARG A 17 -1.40 33.14 -35.38
N GLY A 18 -2.23 33.41 -34.37
CA GLY A 18 -3.57 32.79 -34.22
C GLY A 18 -4.65 33.68 -34.86
N PRO A 19 -5.93 33.60 -34.44
CA PRO A 19 -6.79 32.42 -34.27
C PRO A 19 -8.01 32.49 -35.21
N SER A 20 -8.79 31.40 -35.34
CA SER A 20 -10.10 31.42 -36.03
C SER A 20 -11.18 30.81 -35.16
N VAL A 21 -12.30 31.53 -35.11
CA VAL A 21 -13.53 31.30 -34.36
C VAL A 21 -14.51 30.55 -35.26
N ALA A 22 -15.23 29.57 -34.71
CA ALA A 22 -16.53 29.16 -35.24
C ALA A 22 -17.58 29.27 -34.13
N ARG A 23 -18.50 30.21 -34.31
CA ARG A 23 -19.79 30.32 -33.62
C ARG A 23 -20.87 29.80 -34.58
N SER A 24 -21.83 29.07 -34.03
CA SER A 24 -23.25 29.11 -34.43
C SER A 24 -24.05 28.71 -33.18
N SER A 25 -24.62 29.66 -32.45
CA SER A 25 -25.85 30.47 -32.68
C SER A 25 -27.11 29.75 -32.19
N LEU A 26 -27.67 30.21 -31.05
CA LEU A 26 -28.86 31.10 -30.93
C LEU A 26 -30.13 30.23 -30.77
N THR A 27 -31.12 30.44 -29.90
CA THR A 27 -31.80 31.62 -29.30
C THR A 27 -32.99 31.05 -28.47
N ARG A 28 -33.70 31.69 -27.52
CA ARG A 28 -33.88 33.09 -27.04
C ARG A 28 -34.69 33.08 -25.72
N ALA A 29 -34.42 34.08 -24.85
CA ALA A 29 -35.35 35.00 -24.12
C ALA A 29 -36.58 34.45 -23.36
N SER A 30 -37.13 35.06 -22.30
CA SER A 30 -36.90 36.22 -21.40
C SER A 30 -38.16 36.21 -20.49
N SER A 31 -38.19 36.56 -19.20
CA SER A 31 -38.30 37.96 -18.76
C SER A 31 -38.67 38.06 -17.25
N ARG A 32 -38.10 39.09 -16.60
CA ARG A 32 -38.62 40.06 -15.58
C ARG A 32 -39.06 39.67 -14.14
N LEU A 33 -38.43 40.40 -13.21
CA LEU A 33 -38.65 40.71 -11.76
C LEU A 33 -39.86 41.69 -11.55
N PRO A 34 -40.14 42.40 -10.41
CA PRO A 34 -39.45 42.56 -9.08
C PRO A 34 -40.33 42.80 -7.79
N GLY A 35 -39.65 42.97 -6.63
CA GLY A 35 -40.04 43.87 -5.49
C GLY A 35 -40.67 43.19 -4.26
N HIS A 36 -40.53 43.60 -2.99
CA HIS A 36 -39.82 44.70 -2.31
C HIS A 36 -39.76 44.41 -0.77
N LEU A 37 -38.77 45.02 -0.09
CA LEU A 37 -38.41 45.15 1.36
C LEU A 37 -39.55 45.71 2.28
N PRO A 38 -39.42 45.99 3.62
CA PRO A 38 -38.22 46.12 4.50
C PRO A 38 -38.33 45.62 5.98
N ALA A 39 -37.28 45.91 6.74
CA ALA A 39 -36.98 45.59 8.14
C ALA A 39 -37.74 46.42 9.21
N CYS A 40 -37.77 45.91 10.46
CA CYS A 40 -37.78 46.71 11.70
C CYS A 40 -37.30 45.88 12.93
N ARG A 41 -36.32 46.42 13.67
CA ARG A 41 -35.94 46.13 15.09
C ARG A 41 -36.50 47.30 15.95
N PRO A 42 -36.74 47.18 17.28
CA PRO A 42 -35.71 47.16 18.36
C PRO A 42 -36.12 46.24 19.55
N SER A 43 -35.32 45.91 20.59
CA SER A 43 -34.50 46.74 21.47
C SER A 43 -33.57 45.90 22.39
N GLU A 44 -32.39 46.48 22.65
CA GLU A 44 -31.52 46.47 23.83
C GLU A 44 -31.49 45.27 24.83
N ARG A 45 -30.29 44.68 25.01
CA ARG A 45 -29.43 44.96 26.19
C ARG A 45 -28.01 44.38 26.07
N ARG A 46 -27.07 45.25 26.42
CA ARG A 46 -25.63 45.17 26.77
C ARG A 46 -24.99 43.78 26.99
N GLY A 47 -23.76 43.64 26.49
CA GLY A 47 -22.75 42.77 27.11
C GLY A 47 -21.57 42.36 26.21
N SER A 48 -20.49 43.15 26.27
CA SER A 48 -19.08 42.70 26.26
C SER A 48 -18.43 42.13 24.99
N ARG A 49 -17.41 42.88 24.57
CA ARG A 49 -16.39 42.69 23.52
C ARG A 49 -15.60 41.38 23.60
N GLY A 50 -15.15 40.92 22.43
CA GLY A 50 -13.98 40.04 22.28
C GLY A 50 -13.87 39.46 20.86
N ASP A 51 -13.10 40.12 20.01
CA ASP A 51 -12.89 39.88 18.57
C ASP A 51 -12.58 38.43 18.16
N ALA A 52 -13.22 38.00 17.08
CA ALA A 52 -12.87 36.82 16.29
C ALA A 52 -12.81 37.20 14.80
N GLY A 53 -11.71 36.85 14.14
CA GLY A 53 -11.60 36.77 12.69
C GLY A 53 -10.18 36.42 12.23
N PRO A 54 -9.96 35.91 11.00
CA PRO A 54 -10.90 35.22 10.13
C PRO A 54 -10.41 33.83 9.65
N ALA A 55 -11.38 33.04 9.19
CA ALA A 55 -11.22 31.74 8.57
C ALA A 55 -10.40 31.79 7.27
N GLY A 56 -9.36 30.97 7.19
CA GLY A 56 -8.54 30.75 6.00
C GLY A 56 -8.80 29.38 5.37
N ARG A 57 -9.60 29.40 4.29
CA ARG A 57 -9.54 28.55 3.08
C ARG A 57 -9.29 27.04 3.25
N ALA A 58 -10.39 26.29 3.14
CA ALA A 58 -10.39 24.90 2.72
C ALA A 58 -9.87 24.76 1.27
N ALA A 59 -8.84 23.95 1.08
CA ALA A 59 -8.36 23.53 -0.24
C ALA A 59 -8.32 22.00 -0.32
N ALA A 60 -9.32 21.46 -1.02
CA ALA A 60 -9.36 20.26 -1.83
C ALA A 60 -8.48 19.05 -1.41
N ALA A 61 -9.11 18.10 -0.72
CA ALA A 61 -8.74 16.69 -0.79
C ALA A 61 -9.48 16.05 -1.98
N ARG A 62 -8.76 15.71 -3.06
CA ARG A 62 -9.24 14.79 -4.10
C ARG A 62 -8.08 13.92 -4.60
N ASP A 63 -8.39 12.64 -4.75
CA ASP A 63 -7.59 11.53 -5.29
C ASP A 63 -6.50 10.94 -4.37
N ALA A 64 -6.95 10.37 -3.25
CA ALA A 64 -6.31 9.20 -2.66
C ALA A 64 -7.05 7.95 -3.16
N ALA A 65 -6.31 6.99 -3.76
CA ALA A 65 -6.84 5.66 -4.04
C ALA A 65 -7.38 5.04 -2.73
N PRO A 66 -8.40 4.17 -2.78
CA PRO A 66 -8.95 3.56 -1.58
C PRO A 66 -7.84 2.79 -0.86
N GLY A 67 -7.52 3.20 0.36
CA GLY A 67 -6.59 2.47 1.21
C GLY A 67 -7.08 1.04 1.38
N LEU A 68 -6.23 0.08 1.05
CA LEU A 68 -6.45 -1.33 1.39
C LEU A 68 -6.49 -1.42 2.93
N GLY A 69 -7.49 -2.10 3.47
CA GLY A 69 -7.51 -2.38 4.91
C GLY A 69 -6.28 -3.20 5.30
N ALA A 70 -5.77 -3.04 6.52
CA ALA A 70 -4.50 -3.64 6.97
C ALA A 70 -4.41 -5.17 6.80
N GLU A 71 -5.53 -5.88 6.69
CA GLU A 71 -5.58 -7.33 6.44
C GLU A 71 -5.40 -7.70 4.95
N GLN A 72 -5.60 -6.76 4.03
CA GLN A 72 -5.47 -6.94 2.57
C GLN A 72 -4.05 -6.65 2.05
N GLY A 73 -3.10 -6.37 2.94
CA GLY A 73 -1.69 -6.09 2.60
C GLY A 73 -0.74 -7.27 2.77
N ALA A 74 -1.26 -8.42 3.25
CA ALA A 74 -0.43 -9.60 3.50
C ALA A 74 0.02 -10.26 2.21
N LEU A 75 1.29 -10.65 2.19
CA LEU A 75 1.94 -11.33 1.08
C LEU A 75 2.56 -12.63 1.56
N ARG A 76 2.76 -13.58 0.66
CA ARG A 76 3.53 -14.79 0.94
C ARG A 76 4.29 -15.23 -0.30
N ILE A 77 5.43 -15.91 -0.11
CA ILE A 77 6.03 -16.70 -1.19
C ILE A 77 5.54 -18.14 -1.04
N CYS A 78 4.99 -18.69 -2.11
CA CYS A 78 4.64 -20.11 -2.18
C CYS A 78 5.55 -20.83 -3.17
N ASP A 79 5.71 -22.13 -2.97
CA ASP A 79 6.26 -22.99 -4.00
C ASP A 79 5.40 -22.98 -5.27
N GLY A 80 5.97 -23.38 -6.41
CA GLY A 80 5.19 -23.57 -7.63
C GLY A 80 4.27 -24.80 -7.59
N GLY A 81 4.27 -25.57 -6.51
CA GLY A 81 3.41 -26.74 -6.29
C GLY A 81 1.94 -26.35 -6.10
N GLU A 82 1.68 -25.24 -5.42
CA GLU A 82 0.33 -24.68 -5.29
C GLU A 82 -0.27 -24.26 -6.67
N ARG A 83 0.55 -23.96 -7.69
CA ARG A 83 0.06 -23.78 -9.07
C ARG A 83 -0.39 -25.11 -9.72
N ARG A 84 0.18 -26.25 -9.35
CA ARG A 84 -0.19 -27.56 -9.93
C ARG A 84 -1.57 -28.04 -9.47
N ALA A 85 -1.98 -27.69 -8.25
CA ALA A 85 -3.32 -27.96 -7.75
C ALA A 85 -4.43 -27.27 -8.56
N VAL A 86 -4.07 -26.22 -9.33
CA VAL A 86 -4.98 -25.42 -10.17
C VAL A 86 -4.89 -25.82 -11.66
N GLY A 87 -4.20 -26.90 -12.00
CA GLY A 87 -4.22 -27.46 -13.36
C GLY A 87 -3.59 -26.58 -14.45
N GLN A 88 -2.68 -25.67 -14.09
CA GLN A 88 -2.08 -24.73 -15.04
C GLN A 88 -0.73 -25.18 -15.59
N LYS A 89 -0.59 -25.11 -16.92
CA LYS A 89 0.69 -25.19 -17.63
C LYS A 89 1.38 -23.83 -17.61
N GLY A 90 2.31 -23.67 -16.67
CA GLY A 90 3.33 -22.62 -16.61
C GLY A 90 4.52 -23.19 -15.84
N ALA A 91 5.75 -22.77 -16.19
CA ALA A 91 7.00 -23.46 -15.85
C ALA A 91 7.08 -23.95 -14.38
N SER A 92 7.54 -25.19 -14.26
CA SER A 92 7.69 -26.03 -13.08
C SER A 92 8.24 -25.32 -11.82
N GLY A 93 7.51 -25.41 -10.70
CA GLY A 93 8.09 -25.41 -9.34
C GLY A 93 8.67 -24.10 -8.78
N GLN A 94 8.78 -23.04 -9.60
CA GLN A 94 9.44 -21.80 -9.19
C GLN A 94 8.66 -21.04 -8.09
N PRO A 95 9.34 -20.49 -7.07
CA PRO A 95 8.71 -19.66 -6.04
C PRO A 95 8.03 -18.41 -6.62
N TYR A 96 6.88 -18.03 -6.06
CA TYR A 96 6.11 -16.88 -6.55
C TYR A 96 5.54 -16.03 -5.42
N LEU A 97 5.40 -14.73 -5.62
CA LEU A 97 4.77 -13.83 -4.65
C LEU A 97 3.25 -13.87 -4.81
N TRP A 98 2.54 -14.10 -3.73
CA TRP A 98 1.08 -14.13 -3.66
C TRP A 98 0.58 -13.03 -2.75
N ALA A 99 -0.47 -12.33 -3.17
CA ALA A 99 -1.14 -11.30 -2.40
C ALA A 99 -2.46 -11.80 -1.86
N ARG A 100 -2.79 -11.42 -0.61
CA ARG A 100 -4.07 -11.75 -0.01
C ARG A 100 -5.20 -11.03 -0.75
N LEU A 101 -6.19 -11.80 -1.17
CA LEU A 101 -7.41 -11.31 -1.80
C LEU A 101 -8.61 -12.05 -1.22
N ASP A 102 -9.28 -11.43 -0.26
CA ASP A 102 -10.46 -12.04 0.34
C ASP A 102 -11.67 -11.91 -0.59
N ARG A 103 -12.36 -13.03 -0.85
CA ARG A 103 -13.62 -13.04 -1.58
C ARG A 103 -14.72 -12.50 -0.68
N LYS A 104 -15.16 -11.28 -1.00
CA LYS A 104 -16.17 -10.54 -0.23
C LYS A 104 -17.59 -10.83 -0.70
N PRO A 105 -18.59 -10.68 0.19
CA PRO A 105 -19.98 -10.77 -0.20
C PRO A 105 -20.34 -9.64 -1.17
N ASN A 106 -21.36 -9.88 -1.99
CA ASN A 106 -21.97 -8.86 -2.82
C ASN A 106 -22.80 -7.89 -1.94
N LYS A 107 -23.24 -6.76 -2.49
CA LYS A 107 -23.95 -5.72 -1.72
C LYS A 107 -25.24 -6.22 -1.06
N GLN A 108 -25.97 -7.13 -1.70
CA GLN A 108 -27.23 -7.66 -1.20
C GLN A 108 -26.98 -8.63 -0.03
N ALA A 109 -26.01 -9.53 -0.19
CA ALA A 109 -25.57 -10.46 0.83
C ALA A 109 -24.99 -9.72 2.05
N GLU A 110 -24.13 -8.72 1.85
CA GLU A 110 -23.57 -7.90 2.93
C GLU A 110 -24.69 -7.22 3.75
N LYS A 111 -25.75 -6.72 3.09
CA LYS A 111 -26.91 -6.13 3.76
C LYS A 111 -27.76 -7.17 4.51
N ARG A 112 -27.88 -8.40 3.99
CA ARG A 112 -28.54 -9.52 4.69
C ARG A 112 -27.75 -9.89 5.94
N PHE A 113 -26.45 -10.08 5.80
CA PHE A 113 -25.55 -10.46 6.88
C PHE A 113 -25.49 -9.42 8.00
N LYS A 114 -25.33 -8.13 7.67
CA LYS A 114 -25.37 -7.07 8.69
C LYS A 114 -26.69 -7.04 9.47
N ARG A 115 -27.83 -7.24 8.79
CA ARG A 115 -29.14 -7.31 9.47
C ARG A 115 -29.22 -8.50 10.43
N PHE A 116 -28.68 -9.64 10.03
CA PHE A 116 -28.56 -10.82 10.88
C PHE A 116 -27.69 -10.55 12.13
N LEU A 117 -26.54 -9.89 11.97
CA LEU A 117 -25.67 -9.54 13.10
C LEU A 117 -26.34 -8.57 14.10
N TYR A 118 -27.19 -7.65 13.62
CA TYR A 118 -27.87 -6.67 14.49
C TYR A 118 -29.15 -7.18 15.15
N SER A 119 -29.70 -8.32 14.72
CA SER A 119 -30.91 -8.87 15.35
C SER A 119 -30.55 -9.62 16.64
N LYS A 120 -31.18 -9.20 17.75
CA LYS A 120 -30.91 -9.68 19.12
C LYS A 120 -31.37 -11.12 19.43
N GLU A 121 -31.95 -11.84 18.48
CA GLU A 121 -32.64 -13.14 18.68
C GLU A 121 -32.14 -14.26 17.76
N ASN A 122 -30.86 -14.28 17.37
CA ASN A 122 -30.37 -15.33 16.49
C ASN A 122 -29.65 -16.44 17.26
N SER A 123 -30.40 -17.46 17.67
CA SER A 123 -29.87 -18.78 18.03
C SER A 123 -29.53 -19.65 16.81
N LYS A 124 -29.84 -19.17 15.59
CA LYS A 124 -29.57 -19.84 14.32
C LYS A 124 -28.40 -19.20 13.61
N GLU A 125 -27.57 -20.03 12.98
CA GLU A 125 -26.45 -19.61 12.14
C GLU A 125 -26.92 -18.92 10.85
N PHE A 126 -26.12 -17.99 10.31
CA PHE A 126 -26.41 -17.35 9.03
C PHE A 126 -26.06 -18.30 7.89
N ILE A 127 -27.03 -18.56 7.01
CA ILE A 127 -26.83 -19.46 5.86
C ILE A 127 -26.40 -18.64 4.64
N TRP A 128 -25.18 -18.90 4.19
CA TRP A 128 -24.60 -18.35 2.97
C TRP A 128 -24.96 -19.18 1.74
N ASN A 129 -25.28 -18.52 0.63
CA ASN A 129 -25.30 -19.13 -0.70
C ASN A 129 -23.98 -18.78 -1.41
N VAL A 130 -22.99 -19.68 -1.43
CA VAL A 130 -21.62 -19.38 -1.88
C VAL A 130 -21.57 -18.95 -3.36
N GLU A 131 -22.48 -19.47 -4.16
CA GLU A 131 -22.60 -19.20 -5.60
C GLU A 131 -23.16 -17.79 -5.86
N GLU A 132 -24.17 -17.38 -5.09
CA GLU A 132 -24.89 -16.13 -5.34
C GLU A 132 -24.43 -14.97 -4.45
N ASP A 133 -24.12 -15.22 -3.18
CA ASP A 133 -23.89 -14.19 -2.17
C ASP A 133 -22.51 -13.51 -2.31
N PHE A 134 -21.59 -14.03 -3.13
CA PHE A 134 -20.20 -13.58 -3.20
C PHE A 134 -19.82 -12.97 -4.54
N LYS A 135 -18.83 -12.06 -4.51
CA LYS A 135 -18.24 -11.51 -5.73
C LYS A 135 -17.48 -12.60 -6.51
N SER A 136 -17.35 -12.39 -7.81
CA SER A 136 -16.48 -13.21 -8.65
C SER A 136 -15.02 -13.09 -8.21
N ILE A 137 -14.28 -14.18 -8.39
CA ILE A 137 -12.85 -14.26 -8.10
C ILE A 137 -12.06 -14.35 -9.41
N PRO A 138 -10.80 -13.90 -9.43
CA PRO A 138 -9.90 -14.19 -10.53
C PRO A 138 -9.69 -15.70 -10.72
N GLU A 139 -9.38 -16.12 -11.95
CA GLU A 139 -9.13 -17.52 -12.31
C GLU A 139 -8.04 -18.19 -11.44
N TYR A 140 -7.02 -17.43 -11.05
CA TYR A 140 -5.86 -17.90 -10.28
C TYR A 140 -6.03 -17.75 -8.76
N TRP A 141 -7.24 -17.43 -8.30
CA TRP A 141 -7.51 -17.30 -6.88
C TRP A 141 -7.54 -18.67 -6.22
N ILE A 142 -6.86 -18.79 -5.08
CA ILE A 142 -6.89 -19.99 -4.25
C ILE A 142 -7.37 -19.63 -2.84
N PRO A 143 -8.17 -20.49 -2.18
CA PRO A 143 -8.52 -20.29 -0.78
C PRO A 143 -7.26 -20.32 0.09
N ALA A 144 -7.26 -19.58 1.20
CA ALA A 144 -6.18 -19.70 2.18
C ALA A 144 -6.17 -21.11 2.81
N LYS A 145 -4.98 -21.51 3.30
CA LYS A 145 -4.85 -22.74 4.09
C LYS A 145 -5.74 -22.64 5.35
N ASP A 146 -6.28 -23.77 5.77
CA ASP A 146 -7.07 -23.92 7.01
C ASP A 146 -8.42 -23.17 7.05
N ILE A 147 -8.95 -22.75 5.90
CA ILE A 147 -10.35 -22.30 5.81
C ILE A 147 -11.28 -23.49 6.02
N GLU A 148 -12.29 -23.30 6.87
CA GLU A 148 -13.35 -24.28 7.07
C GLU A 148 -14.04 -24.62 5.74
N GLN A 149 -14.25 -25.91 5.48
CA GLN A 149 -14.90 -26.37 4.27
C GLN A 149 -16.19 -27.10 4.59
N LEU A 150 -17.26 -26.71 3.89
CA LEU A 150 -18.53 -27.42 3.90
C LEU A 150 -18.75 -28.05 2.52
N ASN A 151 -18.83 -29.38 2.48
CA ASN A 151 -18.94 -30.16 1.23
C ASN A 151 -17.84 -29.83 0.19
N GLY A 152 -16.62 -29.53 0.66
CA GLY A 152 -15.47 -29.18 -0.19
C GLY A 152 -15.44 -27.73 -0.66
N ASN A 153 -16.42 -26.90 -0.27
CA ASN A 153 -16.45 -25.47 -0.57
C ASN A 153 -15.98 -24.65 0.63
N PRO A 154 -15.13 -23.62 0.42
CA PRO A 154 -14.67 -22.76 1.51
C PRO A 154 -15.82 -21.94 2.08
N VAL A 155 -15.92 -21.93 3.41
CA VAL A 155 -16.95 -21.21 4.17
C VAL A 155 -16.42 -19.83 4.57
N PRO A 156 -17.29 -18.80 4.60
CA PRO A 156 -16.90 -17.47 5.06
C PRO A 156 -16.57 -17.44 6.56
N ASP A 157 -15.64 -16.58 6.94
CA ASP A 157 -15.30 -16.28 8.32
C ASP A 157 -16.42 -15.52 9.05
N GLU A 158 -16.19 -15.20 10.33
CA GLU A 158 -17.11 -14.43 11.18
C GLU A 158 -17.45 -13.02 10.63
N ASN A 159 -16.63 -12.49 9.73
CA ASN A 159 -16.85 -11.21 9.05
C ASN A 159 -17.58 -11.39 7.70
N GLY A 160 -17.88 -12.62 7.32
CA GLY A 160 -18.51 -12.98 6.06
C GLY A 160 -17.56 -12.94 4.87
N HIS A 161 -16.24 -12.97 5.08
CA HIS A 161 -15.24 -13.02 4.02
C HIS A 161 -14.70 -14.44 3.84
N ILE A 162 -14.33 -14.80 2.61
CA ILE A 162 -13.56 -16.04 2.38
C ILE A 162 -12.12 -15.63 2.07
N PRO A 163 -11.16 -15.84 2.98
CA PRO A 163 -9.77 -15.49 2.74
C PRO A 163 -9.18 -16.23 1.55
N GLY A 164 -8.22 -15.61 0.86
CA GLY A 164 -7.58 -16.25 -0.27
C GLY A 164 -6.38 -15.51 -0.81
N TRP A 165 -5.81 -16.06 -1.85
CA TRP A 165 -4.54 -15.62 -2.42
C TRP A 165 -4.63 -15.54 -3.94
N VAL A 166 -3.91 -14.59 -4.51
CA VAL A 166 -3.71 -14.48 -5.97
C VAL A 166 -2.24 -14.22 -6.28
N PRO A 167 -1.72 -14.74 -7.41
CA PRO A 167 -0.35 -14.49 -7.79
C PRO A 167 -0.13 -13.02 -8.17
N VAL A 168 1.01 -12.46 -7.76
CA VAL A 168 1.46 -11.12 -8.13
C VAL A 168 2.11 -11.16 -9.50
N GLU A 169 1.29 -10.97 -10.53
CA GLU A 169 1.75 -10.94 -11.93
C GLU A 169 2.26 -9.55 -12.34
N LYS A 170 3.33 -9.49 -13.13
CA LYS A 170 4.01 -8.23 -13.56
C LYS A 170 3.07 -7.22 -14.25
N ASN A 171 2.04 -7.71 -14.93
CA ASN A 171 1.11 -6.88 -15.69
C ASN A 171 -0.17 -6.51 -14.91
N ASN A 172 -0.29 -6.94 -13.66
CA ASN A 172 -1.46 -6.64 -12.84
C ASN A 172 -1.34 -5.24 -12.22
N LYS A 173 -2.18 -4.31 -12.69
CA LYS A 173 -2.21 -2.92 -12.17
C LYS A 173 -2.51 -2.83 -10.68
N GLN A 174 -3.25 -3.78 -10.10
CA GLN A 174 -3.56 -3.82 -8.68
C GLN A 174 -2.29 -4.07 -7.84
N TYR A 175 -1.35 -4.85 -8.36
CA TYR A 175 -0.15 -5.29 -7.65
C TYR A 175 1.13 -4.73 -8.26
N CYS A 176 1.06 -3.62 -9.00
CA CYS A 176 2.22 -3.05 -9.69
C CYS A 176 3.40 -2.73 -8.74
N TRP A 177 3.13 -2.26 -7.52
CA TRP A 177 4.16 -2.00 -6.50
C TRP A 177 4.73 -3.27 -5.87
N HIS A 178 3.95 -4.35 -5.82
CA HIS A 178 4.44 -5.65 -5.37
C HIS A 178 5.35 -6.26 -6.43
N SER A 179 4.99 -6.10 -7.71
CA SER A 179 5.82 -6.58 -8.82
C SER A 179 7.14 -5.82 -8.98
N SER A 180 7.27 -4.59 -8.44
CA SER A 180 8.53 -3.82 -8.54
C SER A 180 9.62 -4.28 -7.58
N VAL A 181 9.28 -5.11 -6.59
CA VAL A 181 10.21 -5.61 -5.57
C VAL A 181 10.56 -7.09 -5.74
N VAL A 182 10.11 -7.72 -6.84
CA VAL A 182 10.43 -9.10 -7.19
C VAL A 182 10.94 -9.18 -8.63
N SER A 183 11.93 -10.02 -8.84
CA SER A 183 12.41 -10.42 -10.16
C SER A 183 12.25 -11.92 -10.31
N TYR A 184 11.20 -12.36 -11.00
CA TYR A 184 10.99 -13.79 -11.26
C TYR A 184 12.01 -14.37 -12.25
N GLU A 185 12.58 -13.55 -13.12
CA GLU A 185 13.64 -13.95 -14.05
C GLU A 185 14.91 -14.40 -13.31
N PHE A 186 15.24 -13.71 -12.21
CA PHE A 186 16.43 -13.99 -11.41
C PHE A 186 16.08 -14.68 -10.08
N GLU A 187 14.81 -14.97 -9.84
CA GLU A 187 14.27 -15.49 -8.58
C GLU A 187 14.71 -14.70 -7.34
N LEU A 188 14.67 -13.36 -7.42
CA LEU A 188 15.09 -12.46 -6.34
C LEU A 188 13.94 -11.59 -5.83
N ALA A 189 14.01 -11.23 -4.55
CA ALA A 189 13.20 -10.22 -3.89
C ALA A 189 14.08 -9.13 -3.27
N LEU A 190 13.60 -7.88 -3.30
CA LEU A 190 14.22 -6.75 -2.61
C LEU A 190 13.60 -6.62 -1.22
N VAL A 191 14.41 -6.88 -0.19
CA VAL A 191 13.97 -7.01 1.20
C VAL A 191 14.62 -5.95 2.09
N LEU A 192 13.84 -5.43 3.05
CA LEU A 192 14.36 -4.68 4.19
C LEU A 192 14.31 -5.57 5.43
N ASN A 193 15.46 -5.77 6.07
CA ASN A 193 15.60 -6.58 7.27
C ASN A 193 16.52 -5.91 8.31
N ARG A 194 16.75 -6.58 9.45
CA ARG A 194 17.83 -6.26 10.38
C ARG A 194 19.15 -6.77 9.83
N HIS A 195 20.22 -6.03 10.07
CA HIS A 195 21.56 -6.54 9.81
C HIS A 195 21.85 -7.70 10.77
N ALA A 196 22.43 -8.79 10.25
CA ALA A 196 22.66 -10.02 11.02
C ALA A 196 23.58 -9.79 12.23
N ASP A 197 24.67 -9.03 12.03
CA ASP A 197 25.71 -8.84 13.06
C ASP A 197 25.56 -7.55 13.87
N ASP A 198 24.70 -6.62 13.42
CA ASP A 198 24.51 -5.32 14.09
C ASP A 198 23.01 -5.08 14.32
N PRO A 199 22.51 -5.42 15.52
CA PRO A 199 21.11 -5.24 15.84
C PRO A 199 20.62 -3.78 15.75
N GLY A 200 21.53 -2.80 15.73
CA GLY A 200 21.29 -1.37 15.57
C GLY A 200 21.12 -0.92 14.12
N LEU A 201 21.56 -1.72 13.16
CA LEU A 201 21.57 -1.42 11.72
C LEU A 201 20.45 -2.14 10.97
N LEU A 202 19.85 -1.44 10.00
CA LEU A 202 18.96 -2.04 9.00
C LEU A 202 19.78 -2.47 7.78
N GLU A 203 19.30 -3.49 7.07
CA GLU A 203 19.90 -3.93 5.81
C GLU A 203 18.83 -3.97 4.71
N ILE A 204 19.17 -3.41 3.55
CA ILE A 204 18.42 -3.63 2.30
C ILE A 204 19.25 -4.58 1.44
N SER A 205 18.67 -5.70 1.03
CA SER A 205 19.36 -6.72 0.25
C SER A 205 18.47 -7.35 -0.81
N ALA A 206 19.11 -7.91 -1.84
CA ALA A 206 18.47 -8.84 -2.75
C ALA A 206 18.61 -10.25 -2.19
N VAL A 207 17.49 -10.94 -1.99
CA VAL A 207 17.45 -12.31 -1.45
C VAL A 207 16.77 -13.26 -2.42
N PRO A 208 17.20 -14.53 -2.50
CA PRO A 208 16.48 -15.57 -3.24
C PRO A 208 15.02 -15.69 -2.78
N LEU A 209 14.09 -15.88 -3.72
CA LEU A 209 12.68 -16.12 -3.38
C LEU A 209 12.51 -17.42 -2.57
N SER A 210 13.39 -18.40 -2.75
CA SER A 210 13.42 -19.64 -1.95
C SER A 210 13.57 -19.37 -0.45
N ASP A 211 14.33 -18.33 -0.09
CA ASP A 211 14.64 -18.01 1.31
C ASP A 211 13.42 -17.38 2.02
N LEU A 212 12.42 -16.96 1.25
CA LEU A 212 11.19 -16.33 1.71
C LEU A 212 9.98 -17.27 1.67
N LEU A 213 10.16 -18.55 1.29
CA LEU A 213 9.09 -19.53 1.21
C LEU A 213 8.32 -19.62 2.53
N GLU A 214 6.99 -19.62 2.42
CA GLU A 214 6.03 -19.73 3.52
C GLU A 214 6.06 -18.57 4.54
N GLN A 215 6.93 -17.57 4.34
CA GLN A 215 6.94 -16.38 5.17
C GLN A 215 5.78 -15.45 4.79
N THR A 216 5.14 -14.86 5.79
CA THR A 216 4.26 -13.72 5.57
C THR A 216 5.11 -12.47 5.43
N LEU A 217 4.88 -11.68 4.39
CA LEU A 217 5.62 -10.47 4.08
C LEU A 217 4.67 -9.27 4.05
N GLU A 218 5.19 -8.09 4.38
CA GLU A 218 4.52 -6.82 4.19
C GLU A 218 5.24 -6.01 3.10
N LEU A 219 4.50 -5.36 2.21
CA LEU A 219 5.07 -4.36 1.32
C LEU A 219 5.13 -3.02 2.05
N ILE A 220 6.28 -2.36 2.03
CA ILE A 220 6.43 -0.96 2.44
C ILE A 220 6.93 -0.13 1.27
N GLY A 221 6.66 1.18 1.26
CA GLY A 221 7.22 2.06 0.24
C GLY A 221 6.46 3.34 -0.03
N THR A 222 6.90 4.05 -1.06
CA THR A 222 6.41 5.39 -1.44
C THR A 222 4.90 5.47 -1.62
N ASN A 223 4.30 4.42 -2.17
CA ASN A 223 2.87 4.38 -2.49
C ASN A 223 2.06 3.53 -1.51
N ILE A 224 2.62 3.17 -0.36
CA ILE A 224 2.00 2.27 0.61
C ILE A 224 1.73 3.01 1.91
N ASN A 225 0.50 2.90 2.42
CA ASN A 225 0.05 3.40 3.73
C ASN A 225 0.46 4.86 4.06
N GLY A 226 0.45 5.74 3.05
CA GLY A 226 0.82 7.15 3.22
C GLY A 226 2.32 7.41 3.39
N ASN A 227 3.17 6.42 3.08
CA ASN A 227 4.63 6.50 3.13
C ASN A 227 5.19 6.93 4.51
N PRO A 228 4.91 6.18 5.59
CA PRO A 228 5.33 6.56 6.94
C PRO A 228 6.87 6.59 7.12
N TYR A 229 7.60 5.96 6.20
CA TYR A 229 9.06 5.87 6.24
C TYR A 229 9.74 6.93 5.37
N GLY A 230 8.98 7.75 4.63
CA GLY A 230 9.54 8.77 3.75
C GLY A 230 10.40 8.20 2.63
N LEU A 231 10.08 6.98 2.16
CA LEU A 231 10.83 6.28 1.12
C LEU A 231 10.54 6.89 -0.24
N GLY A 232 11.59 7.21 -0.99
CA GLY A 232 11.50 7.65 -2.38
C GLY A 232 10.61 8.88 -2.60
N SER A 233 10.15 9.03 -3.84
CA SER A 233 9.22 10.09 -4.24
C SER A 233 8.27 9.58 -5.33
N LYS A 234 7.20 10.33 -5.63
CA LYS A 234 6.30 9.94 -6.74
C LYS A 234 7.04 9.76 -8.07
N LYS A 235 8.13 10.51 -8.30
CA LYS A 235 8.96 10.41 -9.51
C LYS A 235 9.89 9.19 -9.47
N HIS A 236 10.39 8.84 -8.29
CA HIS A 236 11.30 7.74 -8.05
C HIS A 236 10.79 6.92 -6.87
N PRO A 237 9.74 6.10 -7.08
CA PRO A 237 9.17 5.32 -6.00
C PRO A 237 10.16 4.26 -5.53
N ILE A 238 10.18 4.00 -4.23
CA ILE A 238 10.98 2.97 -3.58
C ILE A 238 10.05 2.09 -2.76
N HIS A 239 10.23 0.78 -2.88
CA HIS A 239 9.44 -0.23 -2.18
C HIS A 239 10.33 -1.38 -1.74
N PHE A 240 9.94 -2.07 -0.67
CA PHE A 240 10.62 -3.26 -0.15
C PHE A 240 9.61 -4.26 0.43
N LEU A 241 9.98 -5.53 0.41
CA LEU A 241 9.33 -6.56 1.23
C LEU A 241 9.95 -6.58 2.63
N VAL A 242 9.11 -6.72 3.65
CA VAL A 242 9.52 -6.88 5.04
C VAL A 242 8.95 -8.19 5.56
N PRO A 243 9.78 -9.16 5.94
CA PRO A 243 9.30 -10.37 6.59
C PRO A 243 8.63 -10.09 7.93
N HIS A 244 7.48 -10.73 8.18
CA HIS A 244 6.85 -10.70 9.50
C HIS A 244 7.82 -11.25 10.55
N GLY A 245 7.86 -10.58 11.71
CA GLY A 245 8.78 -10.96 12.79
C GLY A 245 10.22 -10.51 12.62
N ALA A 246 10.62 -9.94 11.46
CA ALA A 246 11.95 -9.37 11.28
C ALA A 246 12.27 -8.27 12.31
N PHE A 247 11.24 -7.50 12.71
CA PHE A 247 11.37 -6.39 13.65
C PHE A 247 10.63 -6.67 14.96
N GLN A 248 11.27 -7.43 15.86
CA GLN A 248 10.75 -7.68 17.20
C GLN A 248 10.85 -6.45 18.11
N ILE A 249 9.80 -6.21 18.88
CA ILE A 249 9.74 -5.18 19.92
C ILE A 249 10.36 -5.74 21.20
N LYS A 250 11.37 -5.07 21.74
CA LYS A 250 12.06 -5.51 22.96
C LYS A 250 11.33 -5.07 24.22
N ASN A 251 10.86 -3.83 24.25
CA ASN A 251 10.24 -3.24 25.43
C ASN A 251 8.73 -3.13 25.22
N GLN A 252 8.04 -4.26 25.11
CA GLN A 252 6.60 -4.26 24.84
C GLN A 252 5.80 -3.71 26.04
N PRO A 253 4.73 -2.95 25.78
CA PRO A 253 3.82 -2.51 26.84
C PRO A 253 3.00 -3.69 27.37
N THR A 254 2.51 -3.55 28.60
CA THR A 254 1.42 -4.38 29.13
C THR A 254 0.14 -4.17 28.33
N LEU A 255 -0.70 -5.20 28.22
CA LEU A 255 -1.98 -5.17 27.50
C LEU A 255 -3.08 -4.42 28.30
N LYS A 256 -2.76 -3.23 28.79
CA LYS A 256 -3.73 -2.28 29.37
C LYS A 256 -3.79 -1.06 28.46
N HIS A 257 -4.99 -0.51 28.31
CA HIS A 257 -5.23 0.61 27.40
C HIS A 257 -4.29 1.80 27.66
N GLU A 258 -4.14 2.21 28.92
CA GLU A 258 -3.30 3.36 29.30
C GLU A 258 -1.81 3.10 29.03
N ASP A 259 -1.33 1.89 29.29
CA ASP A 259 0.07 1.50 29.05
C ASP A 259 0.39 1.46 27.55
N LEU A 260 -0.54 0.92 26.74
CA LEU A 260 -0.45 0.94 25.27
C LEU A 260 -0.40 2.37 24.74
N LEU A 261 -1.34 3.21 25.18
CA LEU A 261 -1.42 4.62 24.77
C LEU A 261 -0.12 5.36 25.11
N SER A 262 0.34 5.26 26.35
CA SER A 262 1.59 5.86 26.83
C SER A 262 2.80 5.37 26.03
N TRP A 263 2.86 4.07 25.71
CA TRP A 263 3.96 3.50 24.94
C TRP A 263 3.97 4.01 23.49
N PHE A 264 2.83 4.03 22.80
CA PHE A 264 2.76 4.54 21.42
C PHE A 264 3.08 6.03 21.30
N GLU A 265 2.86 6.84 22.34
CA GLU A 265 3.16 8.28 22.31
C GLU A 265 4.56 8.62 22.84
N GLY A 266 4.95 8.04 23.98
CA GLY A 266 6.15 8.41 24.72
C GLY A 266 7.38 7.57 24.42
N CYS A 267 7.22 6.31 23.99
CA CYS A 267 8.35 5.41 23.74
C CYS A 267 8.95 5.65 22.35
N ARG A 268 10.29 5.61 22.25
CA ARG A 268 10.99 5.69 20.95
C ARG A 268 10.63 4.49 20.05
N GLU A 269 10.57 3.29 20.61
CA GLU A 269 10.19 2.05 19.90
C GLU A 269 8.70 2.05 19.52
N GLY A 270 7.88 2.82 20.27
CA GLY A 270 6.45 2.98 20.02
C GLY A 270 6.07 3.90 18.86
N LYS A 271 7.05 4.49 18.18
CA LYS A 271 6.85 5.29 16.97
C LYS A 271 6.62 4.41 15.72
N ILE A 272 5.68 3.48 15.81
CA ILE A 272 5.31 2.50 14.77
C ILE A 272 3.80 2.50 14.52
N GLU A 273 3.34 1.87 13.44
CA GLU A 273 1.92 1.80 13.07
C GLU A 273 1.08 1.03 14.09
N GLY A 274 1.64 -0.08 14.57
CA GLY A 274 0.98 -1.01 15.45
C GLY A 274 1.88 -2.15 15.88
N ILE A 275 1.36 -3.00 16.75
CA ILE A 275 2.00 -4.20 17.26
C ILE A 275 1.18 -5.40 16.80
N VAL A 276 1.88 -6.48 16.44
CA VAL A 276 1.30 -7.80 16.20
C VAL A 276 1.88 -8.75 17.23
N TRP A 277 1.02 -9.40 18.02
CA TRP A 277 1.39 -10.50 18.91
C TRP A 277 1.05 -11.83 18.26
N HIS A 278 1.99 -12.76 18.31
CA HIS A 278 1.81 -14.15 17.88
C HIS A 278 1.45 -14.99 19.11
N CYS A 279 0.26 -15.57 19.09
CA CYS A 279 -0.22 -16.46 20.15
C CYS A 279 0.21 -17.91 19.88
N ASN A 280 0.26 -18.73 20.94
CA ASN A 280 0.73 -20.12 20.86
C ASN A 280 -0.18 -21.03 20.02
N ASP A 281 -1.44 -20.64 19.85
CA ASP A 281 -2.45 -21.32 19.03
C ASP A 281 -2.42 -20.87 17.55
N GLY A 282 -1.46 -20.02 17.17
CA GLY A 282 -1.36 -19.44 15.84
C GLY A 282 -2.22 -18.20 15.62
N CYS A 283 -3.02 -17.79 16.61
CA CYS A 283 -3.77 -16.54 16.54
C CYS A 283 -2.84 -15.33 16.47
N LEU A 284 -3.25 -14.30 15.74
CA LEU A 284 -2.54 -13.02 15.65
C LEU A 284 -3.42 -11.93 16.25
N ILE A 285 -2.91 -11.23 17.27
CA ILE A 285 -3.57 -10.06 17.85
C ILE A 285 -2.88 -8.81 17.32
N LYS A 286 -3.62 -7.90 16.69
CA LYS A 286 -3.07 -6.65 16.13
C LYS A 286 -3.68 -5.42 16.78
N VAL A 287 -2.83 -4.54 17.29
CA VAL A 287 -3.24 -3.22 17.79
C VAL A 287 -2.55 -2.15 16.98
N HIS A 288 -3.33 -1.29 16.33
CA HIS A 288 -2.82 -0.10 15.64
C HIS A 288 -3.03 1.16 16.47
N ARG A 289 -2.25 2.19 16.17
CA ARG A 289 -2.42 3.55 16.72
C ARG A 289 -3.86 4.06 16.65
N HIS A 290 -4.54 3.84 15.52
CA HIS A 290 -5.89 4.35 15.33
C HIS A 290 -6.93 3.65 16.24
N HIS A 291 -6.67 2.41 16.70
CA HIS A 291 -7.53 1.75 17.70
C HIS A 291 -7.49 2.50 19.05
N LEU A 292 -6.44 3.27 19.31
CA LEU A 292 -6.25 4.11 20.51
C LEU A 292 -6.57 5.60 20.25
N GLY A 293 -7.16 5.93 19.10
CA GLY A 293 -7.42 7.33 18.70
C GLY A 293 -6.17 8.12 18.32
N LEU A 294 -5.01 7.47 18.17
CA LEU A 294 -3.75 8.10 17.80
C LEU A 294 -3.62 8.25 16.27
N ARG A 295 -2.93 9.30 15.85
CA ARG A 295 -2.67 9.57 14.43
C ARG A 295 -1.64 8.60 13.85
N TRP A 296 -1.83 8.28 12.57
CA TRP A 296 -0.86 7.63 11.69
C TRP A 296 -1.07 8.15 10.26
N PRO A 297 -0.02 8.37 9.44
CA PRO A 297 1.41 8.28 9.78
C PRO A 297 1.85 9.39 10.75
N ILE A 298 3.02 9.22 11.37
CA ILE A 298 3.68 10.23 12.19
C ILE A 298 4.97 10.73 11.49
N PRO A 299 5.45 11.97 11.78
CA PRO A 299 6.59 12.54 11.04
C PRO A 299 7.92 11.78 11.18
N GLU A 300 8.16 11.18 12.34
CA GLU A 300 9.39 10.43 12.61
C GLU A 300 9.04 9.09 13.23
N THR A 301 9.15 8.03 12.44
CA THR A 301 8.92 6.65 12.90
C THR A 301 10.19 6.03 13.46
N TYR A 302 10.03 4.99 14.27
CA TYR A 302 11.15 4.27 14.86
C TYR A 302 12.11 3.77 13.78
N MET A 303 11.59 3.08 12.76
CA MET A 303 12.37 2.54 11.64
C MET A 303 13.03 3.63 10.78
N ASN A 304 12.34 4.74 10.54
CA ASN A 304 12.89 5.86 9.76
C ASN A 304 14.18 6.42 10.39
N SER A 305 14.23 6.49 11.72
CA SER A 305 15.38 7.03 12.46
C SER A 305 16.63 6.13 12.50
N ARG A 306 16.59 4.94 11.89
CA ARG A 306 17.66 3.94 12.00
C ARG A 306 18.64 4.01 10.84
N PRO A 307 19.95 3.81 11.08
CA PRO A 307 20.92 3.67 10.01
C PRO A 307 20.60 2.43 9.18
N VAL A 308 20.95 2.48 7.91
CA VAL A 308 20.72 1.40 6.95
C VAL A 308 21.94 1.19 6.06
N VAL A 309 22.27 -0.05 5.78
CA VAL A 309 23.27 -0.45 4.78
C VAL A 309 22.58 -1.13 3.60
N ILE A 310 23.11 -0.92 2.39
CA ILE A 310 22.67 -1.62 1.19
C ILE A 310 23.68 -2.73 0.88
N ASN A 311 23.19 -3.95 0.76
CA ASN A 311 23.98 -5.15 0.51
C ASN A 311 23.30 -5.99 -0.59
N MET A 312 23.52 -5.60 -1.83
CA MET A 312 22.96 -6.28 -3.00
C MET A 312 23.75 -7.54 -3.37
N ASN A 313 25.00 -7.65 -2.90
CA ASN A 313 25.86 -8.81 -3.07
C ASN A 313 25.87 -9.31 -4.53
N MET A 314 26.00 -8.37 -5.47
CA MET A 314 25.85 -8.60 -6.91
C MET A 314 26.84 -9.62 -7.47
N ASN A 315 27.98 -9.83 -6.80
CA ASN A 315 28.96 -10.84 -7.19
C ASN A 315 28.41 -12.28 -7.12
N LYS A 316 27.31 -12.50 -6.40
CA LYS A 316 26.63 -13.80 -6.32
C LYS A 316 25.63 -14.04 -7.45
N PHE A 317 25.27 -13.01 -8.20
CA PHE A 317 24.20 -13.08 -9.19
C PHE A 317 24.63 -12.46 -10.52
N ASP A 318 24.70 -13.28 -11.57
CA ASP A 318 24.92 -12.79 -12.94
C ASP A 318 23.61 -12.19 -13.48
N CYS A 319 23.28 -10.98 -13.01
CA CYS A 319 22.00 -10.32 -13.28
C CYS A 319 22.16 -9.07 -14.13
N ALA A 320 21.59 -9.09 -15.34
CA ALA A 320 21.41 -7.91 -16.18
C ALA A 320 20.02 -7.29 -15.93
N PHE A 321 19.86 -6.59 -14.81
CA PHE A 321 18.58 -5.97 -14.46
C PHE A 321 18.16 -4.87 -15.43
N ASP A 322 16.85 -4.72 -15.64
CA ASP A 322 16.30 -3.58 -16.39
C ASP A 322 16.76 -2.26 -15.78
N SER A 323 17.14 -1.31 -16.64
CA SER A 323 17.72 -0.03 -16.22
C SER A 323 16.84 0.79 -15.27
N LYS A 324 15.51 0.62 -15.33
CA LYS A 324 14.52 1.32 -14.51
C LYS A 324 14.08 0.51 -13.28
N SER A 325 14.54 -0.73 -13.14
CA SER A 325 14.20 -1.58 -12.00
C SER A 325 14.85 -1.07 -10.71
N LEU A 326 14.17 -1.31 -9.57
CA LEU A 326 14.74 -1.03 -8.26
C LEU A 326 16.04 -1.81 -8.04
N PHE A 327 16.10 -3.07 -8.49
CA PHE A 327 17.31 -3.89 -8.39
C PHE A 327 18.53 -3.21 -9.03
N ASN A 328 18.40 -2.69 -10.26
CA ASN A 328 19.48 -1.95 -10.91
C ASN A 328 19.89 -0.68 -10.13
N HIS A 329 18.90 0.07 -9.62
CA HIS A 329 19.17 1.27 -8.85
C HIS A 329 19.91 0.97 -7.53
N PHE A 330 19.46 -0.04 -6.78
CA PHE A 330 20.11 -0.44 -5.53
C PHE A 330 21.48 -1.12 -5.75
N SER A 331 21.68 -1.80 -6.88
CA SER A 331 22.99 -2.37 -7.25
C SER A 331 24.07 -1.28 -7.37
N LYS A 332 23.70 -0.07 -7.82
CA LYS A 332 24.62 1.08 -7.89
C LYS A 332 24.93 1.69 -6.51
N LEU A 333 24.13 1.39 -5.51
CA LEU A 333 24.29 1.84 -4.14
C LEU A 333 24.85 0.75 -3.23
N ASP A 334 25.35 -0.36 -3.80
CA ASP A 334 25.87 -1.48 -3.04
C ASP A 334 27.00 -1.05 -2.09
N ASN A 335 26.98 -1.61 -0.87
CA ASN A 335 27.87 -1.29 0.25
C ASN A 335 27.79 0.15 0.78
N GLN A 336 26.84 0.96 0.32
CA GLN A 336 26.62 2.29 0.89
C GLN A 336 25.84 2.22 2.20
N LYS A 337 26.18 3.14 3.12
CA LYS A 337 25.52 3.31 4.42
C LYS A 337 24.86 4.68 4.51
N PHE A 338 23.62 4.70 4.97
CA PHE A 338 22.84 5.91 5.19
C PHE A 338 22.54 6.07 6.68
N GLY A 339 22.51 7.32 7.15
CA GLY A 339 22.21 7.63 8.55
C GLY A 339 20.76 7.31 8.94
N ARG A 340 19.84 7.38 7.98
CA ARG A 340 18.41 7.08 8.14
C ARG A 340 17.85 6.40 6.91
N LEU A 341 16.79 5.63 7.11
CA LEU A 341 16.10 4.94 6.01
C LEU A 341 15.55 5.91 4.95
N LYS A 342 15.02 7.08 5.35
CA LYS A 342 14.53 8.12 4.41
C LYS A 342 15.62 8.84 3.63
N ASP A 343 16.88 8.71 4.04
CA ASP A 343 17.99 9.44 3.39
C ASP A 343 18.43 8.76 2.08
N ILE A 344 17.90 7.56 1.79
CA ILE A 344 18.13 6.86 0.51
C ILE A 344 17.47 7.66 -0.61
N LYS A 345 18.29 8.11 -1.56
CA LYS A 345 17.85 8.77 -2.78
C LYS A 345 18.33 7.97 -3.98
N LEU A 346 17.41 7.68 -4.90
CA LEU A 346 17.79 7.14 -6.19
C LEU A 346 18.20 8.31 -7.07
N ASP A 347 19.48 8.37 -7.43
CA ASP A 347 19.97 9.40 -8.33
C ASP A 347 19.32 9.28 -9.70
N VAL A 348 18.88 10.41 -10.22
CA VAL A 348 18.52 10.58 -11.62
C VAL A 348 19.85 10.59 -12.37
N GLY A 349 20.20 9.50 -13.03
CA GLY A 349 21.22 9.58 -14.08
C GLY A 349 20.80 10.68 -15.05
N ILE A 350 21.61 11.72 -15.15
CA ILE A 350 21.52 12.76 -16.19
C ILE A 350 21.74 12.09 -17.55
#